data_AF-A0A382JF90-F1
#
_entry.id   AF-A0A382JF90-F1
#
_cell.length_a   1.000
_cell.length_b   1.000
_cell.length_c   1.000
_cell.angle_alpha   90.00
_cell.angle_beta   90.00
_cell.angle_gamma   90.00
#
_symmetry.space_group_name_H-M   'P 1'
#
loop_
_entity.id
_entity.type
_entity.pdbx_description
1 polymer ?
#
loop_
_entity_poly.entity_id
_entity_poly.type
_entity_poly.pdbx_seq_one_letter_code
_entity_poly.pdbx_strand_id
1 'polypeptide(L)'
;RNLKDDTIKINPYIPRSEGKNMADYWDEDIVSSAVVNQRISNDVEHPAPFPEKIVILPVLQTTDEGDLVCDPFTGSGTTGRVAQSNNRRFVGYDIKVF
;
A
#
# COMPACT_ATOMS: atom_id res chain seq x y z
N ARG A 1 -36.48 -29.08 25.45
CA ARG A 1 -35.22 -28.52 26.01
C ARG A 1 -34.60 -27.70 24.89
N ASN A 2 -34.68 -26.37 24.95
CA ASN A 2 -34.11 -25.47 23.94
C ASN A 2 -32.58 -25.57 24.01
N LEU A 3 -31.95 -26.12 22.97
CA LEU A 3 -30.52 -26.00 22.74
C LEU A 3 -30.29 -24.66 22.03
N LYS A 4 -29.78 -23.66 22.76
CA LYS A 4 -29.20 -22.47 22.14
C LYS A 4 -27.85 -22.91 21.59
N ASP A 5 -27.75 -23.02 20.28
CA ASP A 5 -26.50 -23.28 19.59
C ASP A 5 -25.77 -21.93 19.45
N ASP A 6 -24.99 -21.57 20.48
CA ASP A 6 -24.15 -20.36 20.50
C ASP A 6 -22.93 -20.57 19.59
N THR A 7 -23.19 -20.70 18.29
CA THR A 7 -22.15 -20.65 17.26
C THR A 7 -21.56 -19.24 17.26
N ILE A 8 -20.38 -19.10 17.86
CA ILE A 8 -19.60 -17.86 17.83
C ILE A 8 -19.32 -17.52 16.36
N LYS A 9 -20.06 -16.55 15.82
CA LYS A 9 -19.78 -15.99 14.49
C LYS A 9 -18.54 -15.13 14.58
N ILE A 10 -17.39 -15.73 14.28
CA ILE A 10 -16.15 -15.00 14.09
C ILE A 10 -16.27 -14.29 12.74
N ASN A 11 -16.47 -12.97 12.75
CA ASN A 11 -16.30 -12.18 11.53
C ASN A 11 -14.79 -11.98 11.28
N PRO A 12 -14.28 -12.21 10.06
CA PRO A 12 -12.89 -11.89 9.72
C PRO A 12 -12.61 -10.38 9.78
N TYR A 13 -13.69 -9.59 9.80
CA TYR A 13 -13.66 -8.15 9.85
C TYR A 13 -13.73 -7.64 11.29
N ILE A 14 -12.70 -6.90 11.71
CA ILE A 14 -12.63 -6.24 13.01
C ILE A 14 -13.17 -4.80 12.85
N PRO A 15 -14.37 -4.49 13.35
CA PRO A 15 -14.92 -3.14 13.25
C PRO A 15 -14.15 -2.16 14.15
N ARG A 16 -13.78 -0.97 13.63
CA ARG A 16 -13.30 0.11 14.50
C ARG A 16 -14.42 0.63 15.39
N SER A 17 -14.07 0.95 16.64
CA SER A 17 -14.95 1.67 17.57
C SER A 17 -15.18 3.13 17.15
N GLU A 18 -14.25 3.72 16.41
CA GLU A 18 -14.33 5.09 15.91
C GLU A 18 -14.09 5.14 14.39
N GLY A 19 -15.12 5.58 13.66
CA GLY A 19 -15.07 5.78 12.20
C GLY A 19 -15.53 4.58 11.38
N LYS A 20 -15.47 4.73 10.05
CA LYS A 20 -15.73 3.65 9.10
C LYS A 20 -14.42 2.94 8.80
N ASN A 21 -14.44 1.60 8.68
CA ASN A 21 -13.28 0.91 8.16
C ASN A 21 -13.16 1.17 6.66
N MET A 22 -11.93 1.05 6.15
CA MET A 22 -11.71 1.08 4.70
C MET A 22 -12.37 -0.13 4.04
N ALA A 23 -12.84 0.06 2.81
CA ALA A 23 -13.36 -1.00 1.96
C ALA A 23 -12.21 -1.84 1.39
N ASP A 24 -12.54 -3.06 0.96
CA ASP A 24 -11.59 -4.00 0.34
C ASP A 24 -11.25 -3.65 -1.13
N TYR A 25 -11.77 -2.53 -1.65
CA TYR A 25 -11.47 -2.00 -2.98
C TYR A 25 -11.12 -0.51 -2.88
N TRP A 26 -10.23 -0.06 -3.78
CA TRP A 26 -9.86 1.35 -3.92
C TRP A 26 -10.56 1.96 -5.12
N ASP A 27 -10.97 3.22 -4.98
CA ASP A 27 -11.73 3.93 -6.00
C ASP A 27 -10.90 4.22 -7.26
N GLU A 28 -11.58 4.40 -8.39
CA GLU A 28 -11.00 4.62 -9.72
C GLU A 28 -10.05 5.82 -9.78
N ASP A 29 -10.17 6.79 -8.87
CA ASP A 29 -9.26 7.93 -8.76
C ASP A 29 -7.83 7.53 -8.34
N ILE A 30 -7.70 6.48 -7.52
CA ILE A 30 -6.39 5.90 -7.16
C ILE A 30 -5.83 5.11 -8.34
N VAL A 31 -6.68 4.38 -9.05
CA VAL A 31 -6.31 3.50 -10.18
C VAL A 31 -5.97 4.29 -11.45
N SER A 32 -6.73 5.32 -11.80
CA SER A 32 -6.53 6.16 -12.99
C SER A 32 -5.21 6.93 -12.92
N SER A 33 -4.85 7.44 -11.74
CA SER A 33 -3.54 8.04 -11.46
C SER A 33 -2.38 7.06 -11.78
N ALA A 34 -2.61 5.75 -11.66
CA ALA A 34 -1.62 4.70 -11.90
C ALA A 34 -1.36 4.40 -13.36
N VAL A 35 -2.40 4.45 -14.17
CA VAL A 35 -2.29 4.22 -15.61
C VAL A 35 -1.70 5.46 -16.32
N VAL A 36 -2.02 6.67 -15.85
CA VAL A 36 -1.62 7.93 -16.52
C VAL A 36 -0.13 8.28 -16.33
N ASN A 37 0.53 7.79 -15.28
CA ASN A 37 1.95 8.06 -15.02
C ASN A 37 2.92 7.22 -15.88
N GLN A 38 2.43 6.32 -16.75
CA GLN A 38 3.25 5.60 -17.73
C GLN A 38 3.54 6.45 -18.98
N ARG A 39 3.92 7.74 -18.81
CA ARG A 39 4.46 8.51 -19.93
C ARG A 39 5.85 7.97 -20.25
N ILE A 40 5.88 7.08 -21.24
CA ILE A 40 7.09 6.62 -21.93
C ILE A 40 7.70 7.84 -22.64
N SER A 41 8.45 8.67 -21.91
CA SER A 41 9.44 9.53 -22.54
C SER A 41 10.64 8.65 -22.87
N ASN A 42 11.19 8.80 -24.06
CA ASN A 42 12.26 7.98 -24.63
C ASN A 42 13.62 8.05 -23.87
N ASP A 43 13.63 8.56 -22.63
CA ASP A 43 14.81 8.85 -21.80
C ASP A 43 14.64 8.50 -20.29
N VAL A 44 13.61 7.75 -19.85
CA VAL A 44 13.32 7.63 -18.39
C VAL A 44 13.29 6.20 -17.84
N GLU A 45 14.19 5.96 -16.87
CA GLU A 45 13.91 5.56 -15.47
C GLU A 45 12.67 4.64 -15.25
N HIS A 46 12.91 3.32 -15.17
CA HIS A 46 11.98 2.21 -14.90
C HIS A 46 10.72 2.06 -15.82
N PRO A 47 10.52 0.89 -16.48
CA PRO A 47 9.42 0.69 -17.43
C PRO A 47 8.01 0.58 -16.81
N ALA A 48 7.90 0.49 -15.48
CA ALA A 48 6.63 0.23 -14.80
C ALA A 48 6.55 0.91 -13.41
N PRO A 49 6.52 2.24 -13.34
CA PRO A 49 6.29 2.95 -12.09
C PRO A 49 4.81 2.88 -11.70
N PHE A 50 4.54 2.75 -10.40
CA PHE A 50 3.20 2.98 -9.83
C PHE A 50 3.15 4.36 -9.14
N PRO A 51 1.97 4.96 -8.93
CA PRO A 51 1.83 6.20 -8.19
C PRO A 51 2.01 5.99 -6.70
N GLU A 52 2.49 7.04 -6.05
CA GLU A 52 2.64 7.12 -4.60
C GLU A 52 1.33 6.86 -3.85
N LYS A 53 0.18 7.28 -4.41
CA LYS A 53 -1.16 7.07 -3.83
C LYS A 53 -1.51 5.59 -3.63
N ILE A 54 -0.96 4.68 -4.44
CA ILE A 54 -1.19 3.24 -4.28
C ILE A 54 -0.44 2.70 -3.07
N VAL A 55 0.73 3.23 -2.75
CA VAL A 55 1.60 2.69 -1.69
C VAL A 55 1.41 3.39 -0.35
N ILE A 56 0.85 4.61 -0.34
CA ILE A 56 0.62 5.35 0.90
C ILE A 56 -0.27 4.60 1.89
N LEU A 57 -1.34 3.95 1.40
CA LEU A 57 -2.29 3.24 2.26
C LEU A 57 -1.64 2.00 2.91
N PRO A 58 -1.02 1.06 2.17
CA PRO A 58 -0.31 -0.08 2.76
C PRO A 58 0.71 0.35 3.80
N VAL A 59 1.55 1.36 3.50
CA VAL A 59 2.57 1.85 4.44
C VAL A 59 1.93 2.36 5.72
N LEU A 60 0.95 3.25 5.63
CA LEU A 60 0.32 3.84 6.82
C LEU A 60 -0.51 2.85 7.64
N GLN A 61 -1.07 1.82 7.01
CA GLN A 61 -1.90 0.82 7.70
C GLN A 61 -1.10 -0.28 8.38
N THR A 62 0.14 -0.51 7.96
CA THR A 62 0.94 -1.67 8.41
C THR A 62 2.22 -1.29 9.15
N THR A 63 2.52 0.01 9.29
CA THR A 63 3.72 0.51 9.95
C THR A 63 3.45 1.77 10.76
N ASP A 64 4.24 1.98 11.80
CA ASP A 64 4.31 3.23 12.56
C ASP A 64 5.49 4.10 12.11
N GLU A 65 5.56 5.35 12.57
CA GLU A 65 6.71 6.20 12.32
C GLU A 65 7.99 5.59 12.91
N GLY A 66 9.09 5.67 12.16
CA GLY A 66 10.38 5.06 12.50
C GLY A 66 10.56 3.60 12.09
N ASP A 67 9.47 2.89 11.74
CA ASP A 67 9.54 1.51 11.24
C ASP A 67 10.33 1.39 9.94
N LEU A 68 10.86 0.19 9.68
CA LEU A 68 11.57 -0.13 8.45
C LEU A 68 10.64 -0.76 7.41
N VAL A 69 10.46 -0.08 6.29
CA VAL A 69 9.80 -0.60 5.09
C VAL A 69 10.82 -1.26 4.18
N CYS A 70 10.53 -2.49 3.72
CA CYS A 70 11.37 -3.24 2.81
C CYS A 70 10.64 -3.46 1.48
N ASP A 71 11.28 -3.11 0.36
CA ASP A 71 10.81 -3.40 -0.99
C ASP A 71 11.90 -4.13 -1.81
N PRO A 72 11.78 -5.46 -2.01
CA PRO A 72 12.80 -6.24 -2.72
C PRO A 72 12.78 -6.08 -4.24
N PHE A 73 11.83 -5.30 -4.80
CA PHE A 73 11.70 -5.03 -6.23
C PHE A 73 11.43 -3.53 -6.45
N THR A 74 12.30 -2.70 -5.88
CA THR A 74 12.01 -1.28 -5.67
C THR A 74 11.84 -0.47 -6.96
N GLY A 75 12.35 -0.95 -8.09
CA GLY A 75 12.26 -0.28 -9.38
C GLY A 75 12.59 1.21 -9.34
N SER A 76 11.60 2.06 -9.66
CA SER A 76 11.72 3.53 -9.65
C SER A 76 11.81 4.17 -8.25
N GLY A 77 11.90 3.38 -7.18
CA GLY A 77 12.06 3.87 -5.80
C GLY A 77 10.79 4.46 -5.17
N THR A 78 9.60 4.27 -5.77
CA THR A 78 8.37 4.91 -5.32
C THR A 78 8.01 4.53 -3.86
N THR A 79 8.14 3.25 -3.48
CA THR A 79 7.92 2.80 -2.09
C THR A 79 8.82 3.54 -1.10
N GLY A 80 10.09 3.74 -1.46
CA GLY A 80 11.05 4.44 -0.62
C GLY A 80 10.70 5.92 -0.42
N ARG A 81 10.29 6.61 -1.50
CA ARG A 81 9.82 8.01 -1.41
C ARG A 81 8.62 8.15 -0.48
N VAL A 82 7.63 7.26 -0.61
CA VAL A 82 6.45 7.24 0.25
C VAL A 82 6.82 6.96 1.70
N ALA A 83 7.66 5.95 1.95
CA ALA A 83 8.10 5.59 3.30
C ALA A 83 8.80 6.76 3.99
N GLN A 84 9.80 7.37 3.33
CA GLN A 84 10.55 8.50 3.88
C GLN A 84 9.67 9.72 4.13
N SER A 85 8.75 10.04 3.20
CA SER A 85 7.83 11.19 3.34
C SER A 85 6.86 11.01 4.51
N ASN A 86 6.65 9.78 4.96
CA ASN A 86 5.83 9.44 6.11
C ASN A 86 6.69 9.07 7.33
N ASN A 87 7.95 9.53 7.43
CA ASN A 87 8.82 9.26 8.58
C ASN A 87 9.13 7.78 8.85
N ARG A 88 9.09 6.92 7.82
CA ARG A 88 9.56 5.53 7.91
C ARG A 88 10.98 5.42 7.35
N ARG A 89 11.74 4.47 7.86
CA ARG A 89 13.00 4.03 7.26
C ARG A 89 12.70 3.15 6.05
N PHE A 90 13.62 3.10 5.11
CA PHE A 90 13.44 2.30 3.89
C PHE A 90 14.70 1.50 3.54
N VAL A 91 14.49 0.27 3.06
CA VAL A 91 15.51 -0.54 2.37
C VAL A 91 14.89 -1.10 1.09
N GLY A 92 15.55 -0.88 -0.03
CA GLY A 92 15.11 -1.32 -1.35
C GLY A 92 16.17 -2.15 -2.04
N TYR A 93 15.75 -3.16 -2.80
CA TYR A 93 16.61 -3.93 -3.69
C TYR A 93 16.03 -3.94 -5.10
N ASP A 94 16.90 -3.88 -6.10
CA ASP A 94 16.56 -4.16 -7.48
C ASP A 94 17.78 -4.76 -8.18
N ILE A 95 17.54 -5.60 -9.19
CA ILE A 95 18.60 -6.22 -10.00
C ILE A 95 19.15 -5.24 -11.05
N LYS A 96 18.39 -4.20 -11.37
CA LYS A 96 18.77 -3.16 -12.33
C LYS A 96 19.03 -1.86 -11.59
N VAL A 97 20.14 -1.23 -11.93
CA VAL A 97 20.41 0.16 -11.55
C VAL A 97 19.69 1.02 -12.58
N PHE A 98 18.73 1.82 -12.14
CA PHE A 98 17.99 2.77 -12.97
C PHE A 98 18.47 4.18 -12.71
#